data_AF-A0A1X0NLG3-F1
#
_entry.id   AF-A0A1X0NLG3-F1
#
_cell.length_a   1.000
_cell.length_b   1.000
_cell.length_c   1.000
_cell.angle_alpha   90.00
_cell.angle_beta   90.00
_cell.angle_gamma   90.00
#
_symmetry.space_group_name_H-M   'P 1'
#
loop_
_entity.id
_entity.type
_entity.pdbx_description
1 polymer ?
#
loop_
_entity_poly.entity_id
_entity_poly.type
_entity_poly.pdbx_seq_one_letter_code
_entity_poly.pdbx_strand_id
1 'polypeptide(L)'
;VLNALFTDKGMIISEKFEEYGVNAFRDKNFVTALGKELKIIQPPEGRVSQQSVLQPGELVAYASNGYLSFPTSTNGESRIIEYNMLYRPSVSNFPLVDGFYFVKSEEERVTMIGIQTTTARVHETTVTAVIEFNRCLKNCFSDWTDVSKKISWEIIYIQPYGTDERKQIKEWQKCTLNTSGRYNLDEQEAIAKFWNEKVNQYQVDMSPSMVVWLIEALMAMY
;
A
#
# COMPACT_ATOMS: atom_id res chain seq x y z
N VAL A 1 -14.93 -13.75 -16.03
CA VAL A 1 -13.93 -13.24 -15.06
C VAL A 1 -12.61 -13.99 -15.20
N LEU A 2 -12.59 -15.33 -15.08
CA LEU A 2 -11.38 -16.16 -15.27
C LEU A 2 -10.70 -15.98 -16.64
N ASN A 3 -11.44 -15.97 -17.75
CA ASN A 3 -10.86 -15.76 -19.10
C ASN A 3 -10.26 -14.34 -19.33
N ALA A 4 -10.52 -13.38 -18.45
CA ALA A 4 -9.88 -12.05 -18.50
C ALA A 4 -8.63 -11.96 -17.60
N LEU A 5 -8.50 -12.88 -16.64
CA LEU A 5 -7.31 -13.05 -15.79
C LEU A 5 -6.24 -13.89 -16.49
N PHE A 6 -6.65 -14.74 -17.43
CA PHE A 6 -5.79 -15.64 -18.18
C PHE A 6 -5.96 -15.40 -19.69
N THR A 7 -5.01 -14.70 -20.30
CA THR A 7 -4.73 -14.93 -21.73
C THR A 7 -3.95 -16.25 -21.89
N ASP A 8 -3.86 -16.81 -23.09
CA ASP A 8 -3.18 -18.10 -23.42
C ASP A 8 -1.70 -18.20 -22.95
N LYS A 9 -1.18 -17.18 -22.26
CA LYS A 9 0.14 -17.11 -21.62
C LYS A 9 0.11 -16.82 -20.11
N GLY A 10 -1.03 -16.96 -19.42
CA GLY A 10 -1.08 -16.91 -17.95
C GLY A 10 -0.95 -15.51 -17.33
N MET A 11 -1.19 -14.44 -18.08
CA MET A 11 -0.96 -13.06 -17.64
C MET A 11 -2.27 -12.36 -17.28
N ILE A 12 -2.36 -11.86 -16.05
CA ILE A 12 -3.40 -10.92 -15.61
C ILE A 12 -3.17 -9.59 -16.35
N ILE A 13 -4.22 -9.04 -16.98
CA ILE A 13 -4.15 -7.68 -17.58
C ILE A 13 -3.79 -6.70 -16.46
N SER A 14 -2.80 -5.80 -16.65
CA SER A 14 -2.31 -4.92 -15.56
C SER A 14 -3.43 -4.10 -14.92
N GLU A 15 -4.38 -3.58 -15.71
CA GLU A 15 -5.56 -2.86 -15.20
C GLU A 15 -6.40 -3.71 -14.25
N LYS A 16 -6.51 -5.01 -14.53
CA LYS A 16 -7.21 -5.96 -13.65
C LYS A 16 -6.36 -6.38 -12.46
N PHE A 17 -5.05 -6.43 -12.60
CA PHE A 17 -4.14 -6.68 -11.48
C PHE A 17 -4.20 -5.56 -10.45
N GLU A 18 -4.24 -4.30 -10.86
CA GLU A 18 -4.37 -3.16 -9.95
C GLU A 18 -5.69 -3.20 -9.17
N GLU A 19 -6.80 -3.42 -9.89
CA GLU A 19 -8.13 -3.51 -9.28
C GLU A 19 -8.24 -4.69 -8.29
N TYR A 20 -7.73 -5.87 -8.66
CA TYR A 20 -7.91 -7.09 -7.88
C TYR A 20 -6.83 -7.33 -6.83
N GLY A 21 -5.61 -6.89 -7.09
CA GLY A 21 -4.47 -7.05 -6.18
C GLY A 21 -4.70 -6.33 -4.84
N VAL A 22 -5.31 -5.14 -4.89
CA VAL A 22 -5.70 -4.41 -3.68
C VAL A 22 -6.78 -5.15 -2.89
N ASN A 23 -7.80 -5.68 -3.57
CA ASN A 23 -8.92 -6.36 -2.90
C ASN A 23 -8.50 -7.66 -2.20
N ALA A 24 -7.44 -8.31 -2.68
CA ALA A 24 -6.93 -9.55 -2.10
C ALA A 24 -6.41 -9.38 -0.67
N PHE A 25 -6.13 -8.16 -0.20
CA PHE A 25 -5.75 -7.89 1.19
C PHE A 25 -6.86 -8.17 2.21
N ARG A 26 -8.09 -8.42 1.74
CA ARG A 26 -9.20 -8.89 2.57
C ARG A 26 -9.18 -10.40 2.80
N ASP A 27 -8.38 -11.13 2.03
CA ASP A 27 -8.23 -12.57 2.19
C ASP A 27 -7.04 -12.91 3.08
N LYS A 28 -7.31 -13.68 4.14
CA LYS A 28 -6.30 -14.06 5.14
C LYS A 28 -5.20 -14.91 4.51
N ASN A 29 -5.54 -15.84 3.63
CA ASN A 29 -4.57 -16.76 3.04
C ASN A 29 -3.65 -16.03 2.05
N PHE A 30 -4.21 -15.10 1.27
CA PHE A 30 -3.44 -14.21 0.40
C PHE A 30 -2.43 -13.39 1.20
N VAL A 31 -2.86 -12.67 2.25
CA VAL A 31 -1.94 -11.85 3.06
C VAL A 31 -0.92 -12.73 3.79
N THR A 32 -1.30 -13.92 4.24
CA THR A 32 -0.37 -14.89 4.85
C THR A 32 0.70 -15.34 3.85
N ALA A 33 0.31 -15.64 2.61
CA ALA A 33 1.25 -16.02 1.54
C ALA A 33 2.14 -14.84 1.16
N LEU A 34 1.57 -13.64 1.01
CA LEU A 34 2.29 -12.40 0.74
C LEU A 34 3.36 -12.11 1.79
N GLY A 35 3.00 -12.25 3.08
CA GLY A 35 3.92 -12.04 4.20
C GLY A 35 5.16 -12.93 4.17
N LYS A 36 5.02 -14.18 3.69
CA LYS A 36 6.14 -15.13 3.57
C LYS A 36 7.12 -14.76 2.45
N GLU A 37 6.62 -14.11 1.40
CA GLU A 37 7.39 -13.72 0.20
C GLU A 37 7.86 -12.26 0.25
N LEU A 38 7.49 -11.53 1.31
CA LEU A 38 7.76 -10.11 1.46
C LEU A 38 9.26 -9.84 1.63
N LYS A 39 9.82 -9.03 0.73
CA LYS A 39 11.24 -8.62 0.75
C LYS A 39 11.35 -7.17 1.18
N ILE A 40 12.26 -6.90 2.11
CA ILE A 40 12.56 -5.55 2.55
C ILE A 40 13.36 -4.85 1.46
N ILE A 41 12.91 -3.66 1.05
CA ILE A 41 13.72 -2.78 0.21
C ILE A 41 14.66 -2.02 1.13
N GLN A 42 15.97 -2.09 0.86
CA GLN A 42 16.99 -1.49 1.72
C GLN A 42 16.78 0.04 1.79
N PRO A 43 16.64 0.61 3.00
CA PRO A 43 16.50 2.05 3.16
C PRO A 43 17.82 2.78 2.83
N PRO A 44 17.78 4.12 2.65
CA PRO A 44 18.98 4.93 2.54
C PRO A 44 19.93 4.74 3.73
N GLU A 45 21.22 5.01 3.53
CA GLU A 45 22.28 4.72 4.50
C GLU A 45 21.94 5.18 5.94
N GLY A 46 22.25 4.33 6.91
CA GLY A 46 22.12 4.63 8.34
C GLY A 46 20.80 4.21 9.00
N ARG A 47 19.81 3.73 8.24
CA ARG A 47 18.56 3.19 8.79
C ARG A 47 18.59 1.66 8.89
N VAL A 48 18.15 1.14 10.03
CA VAL A 48 17.94 -0.30 10.23
C VAL A 48 16.66 -0.73 9.54
N SER A 49 16.74 -1.75 8.70
CA SER A 49 15.57 -2.42 8.11
C SER A 49 14.66 -2.98 9.20
N GLN A 50 13.36 -2.77 9.06
CA GLN A 50 12.34 -3.31 9.96
C GLN A 50 11.59 -4.45 9.27
N GLN A 51 11.19 -5.46 10.06
CA GLN A 51 10.26 -6.47 9.58
C GLN A 51 8.86 -5.87 9.47
N SER A 52 8.13 -6.27 8.44
CA SER A 52 6.76 -5.79 8.23
C SER A 52 5.81 -6.40 9.23
N VAL A 53 4.76 -5.67 9.59
CA VAL A 53 3.63 -6.22 10.36
C VAL A 53 2.85 -7.29 9.57
N LEU A 54 3.07 -7.41 8.27
CA LEU A 54 2.51 -8.46 7.41
C LEU A 54 3.34 -9.72 7.37
N GLN A 55 4.60 -9.69 7.81
CA GLN A 55 5.43 -10.89 7.87
C GLN A 55 4.89 -11.87 8.93
N PRO A 56 5.20 -13.18 8.82
CA PRO A 56 4.59 -14.20 9.66
C PRO A 56 4.76 -13.92 11.17
N GLY A 57 3.63 -13.84 11.87
CA GLY A 57 3.53 -13.71 13.32
C GLY A 57 2.34 -14.51 13.85
N GLU A 58 1.98 -14.33 15.12
CA GLU A 58 0.85 -15.04 15.74
C GLU A 58 -0.52 -14.62 15.17
N LEU A 59 -0.65 -13.34 14.78
CA LEU A 59 -1.84 -12.79 14.15
C LEU A 59 -1.51 -12.26 12.75
N VAL A 60 -2.35 -12.59 11.77
CA VAL A 60 -2.22 -12.10 10.39
C VAL A 60 -2.88 -10.73 10.30
N ALA A 61 -2.11 -9.71 9.95
CA ALA A 61 -2.56 -8.33 9.84
C ALA A 61 -3.23 -8.04 8.46
N TYR A 62 -4.35 -8.70 8.18
CA TYR A 62 -5.12 -8.51 6.94
C TYR A 62 -6.36 -7.61 7.18
N ALA A 63 -6.96 -7.11 6.10
CA ALA A 63 -8.13 -6.23 6.16
C ALA A 63 -9.43 -7.04 6.43
N SER A 64 -9.57 -7.51 7.67
CA SER A 64 -10.66 -8.40 8.11
C SER A 64 -12.04 -7.73 8.20
N ASN A 65 -12.10 -6.40 8.29
CA ASN A 65 -13.32 -5.68 8.63
C ASN A 65 -14.10 -5.16 7.41
N GLY A 66 -13.67 -5.52 6.20
CA GLY A 66 -14.35 -5.15 4.95
C GLY A 66 -13.58 -4.11 4.15
N TYR A 67 -14.31 -3.32 3.34
CA TYR A 67 -13.73 -2.22 2.59
C TYR A 67 -14.67 -1.01 2.57
N LEU A 68 -14.07 0.18 2.40
CA LEU A 68 -14.75 1.45 2.20
C LEU A 68 -14.10 2.23 1.07
N SER A 69 -14.93 2.91 0.27
CA SER A 69 -14.43 3.87 -0.72
C SER A 69 -13.81 5.10 -0.04
N PHE A 70 -12.71 5.63 -0.57
CA PHE A 70 -11.93 6.71 0.00
C PHE A 70 -11.55 7.76 -1.06
N PRO A 71 -11.74 9.07 -0.84
CA PRO A 71 -12.44 9.65 0.29
C PRO A 71 -13.93 9.25 0.25
N THR A 72 -14.53 9.02 1.42
CA THR A 72 -15.99 8.84 1.53
C THR A 72 -16.67 10.17 1.22
N SER A 73 -16.90 10.46 -0.06
CA SER A 73 -17.67 11.65 -0.45
C SER A 73 -19.09 11.51 0.05
N THR A 74 -19.59 12.43 0.88
CA THR A 74 -20.90 13.06 0.63
C THR A 74 -21.23 14.24 1.56
N ASN A 75 -20.85 14.25 2.84
CA ASN A 75 -21.35 15.30 3.76
C ASN A 75 -20.28 16.04 4.60
N GLY A 76 -18.98 15.82 4.37
CA GLY A 76 -17.92 16.45 5.17
C GLY A 76 -17.79 15.90 6.60
N GLU A 77 -18.48 14.81 6.93
CA GLU A 77 -18.32 14.12 8.20
C GLU A 77 -17.00 13.33 8.20
N SER A 78 -16.04 13.87 8.94
CA SER A 78 -14.80 13.18 9.28
C SER A 78 -15.13 12.01 10.21
N ARG A 79 -14.57 10.82 9.96
CA ARG A 79 -14.84 9.59 10.74
C ARG A 79 -13.63 9.19 11.57
N ILE A 80 -13.82 8.30 12.53
CA ILE A 80 -12.68 7.70 13.24
C ILE A 80 -12.05 6.64 12.33
N ILE A 81 -10.74 6.44 12.44
CA ILE A 81 -10.04 5.36 11.72
C ILE A 81 -10.59 4.00 12.18
N GLU A 82 -11.01 3.20 11.21
CA GLU A 82 -11.43 1.81 11.43
C GLU A 82 -10.24 0.89 11.12
N TYR A 83 -9.71 0.24 12.15
CA TYR A 83 -8.61 -0.71 11.98
C TYR A 83 -9.06 -1.94 11.21
N ASN A 84 -8.15 -2.54 10.45
CA ASN A 84 -8.36 -3.68 9.56
C ASN A 84 -9.47 -3.45 8.52
N MET A 85 -9.81 -2.19 8.23
CA MET A 85 -10.71 -1.79 7.14
C MET A 85 -9.90 -1.39 5.90
N LEU A 86 -10.19 -2.00 4.74
CA LEU A 86 -9.54 -1.63 3.48
C LEU A 86 -10.14 -0.34 2.90
N TYR A 87 -9.38 0.75 2.89
CA TYR A 87 -9.74 2.00 2.24
C TYR A 87 -9.30 1.96 0.78
N ARG A 88 -10.28 2.02 -0.13
CA ARG A 88 -10.08 1.97 -1.58
C ARG A 88 -10.28 3.35 -2.19
N PRO A 89 -9.27 3.95 -2.81
CA PRO A 89 -9.40 5.16 -3.61
C PRO A 89 -10.60 5.12 -4.57
N SER A 90 -11.49 6.12 -4.49
CA SER A 90 -12.66 6.30 -5.35
C SER A 90 -12.41 7.27 -6.50
N VAL A 91 -11.30 8.00 -6.45
CA VAL A 91 -10.87 8.95 -7.48
C VAL A 91 -9.72 8.35 -8.29
N SER A 92 -9.77 8.54 -9.60
CA SER A 92 -8.64 8.18 -10.47
C SER A 92 -7.40 9.01 -10.11
N ASN A 93 -6.21 8.43 -10.29
CA ASN A 93 -4.93 9.06 -9.95
C ASN A 93 -4.85 9.53 -8.48
N PHE A 94 -5.48 8.78 -7.57
CA PHE A 94 -5.37 9.05 -6.14
C PHE A 94 -3.89 9.06 -5.73
N PRO A 95 -3.48 10.03 -4.88
CA PRO A 95 -2.09 10.17 -4.54
C PRO A 95 -1.56 8.94 -3.79
N LEU A 96 -0.31 8.60 -4.10
CA LEU A 96 0.57 7.71 -3.34
C LEU A 96 0.26 6.21 -3.35
N VAL A 97 -0.99 5.77 -3.24
CA VAL A 97 -1.33 4.34 -3.07
C VAL A 97 -2.58 3.91 -3.84
N ASP A 98 -2.65 2.65 -4.23
CA ASP A 98 -3.82 2.05 -4.89
C ASP A 98 -4.87 1.54 -3.88
N GLY A 99 -4.47 1.42 -2.61
CA GLY A 99 -5.31 1.08 -1.48
C GLY A 99 -4.52 1.15 -0.18
N PHE A 100 -5.18 1.26 0.96
CA PHE A 100 -4.50 1.23 2.25
C PHE A 100 -5.42 0.78 3.38
N TYR A 101 -4.82 0.38 4.50
CA TYR A 101 -5.54 0.10 5.74
C TYR A 101 -4.65 0.34 6.95
N PHE A 102 -5.26 0.39 8.13
CA PHE A 102 -4.56 0.59 9.38
C PHE A 102 -4.61 -0.67 10.22
N VAL A 103 -3.47 -1.06 10.77
CA VAL A 103 -3.34 -2.17 11.71
C VAL A 103 -2.95 -1.60 13.05
N LYS A 104 -3.55 -2.12 14.11
CA LYS A 104 -3.21 -1.80 15.49
C LYS A 104 -2.68 -3.06 16.16
N SER A 105 -1.44 -3.03 16.63
CA SER A 105 -0.86 -4.14 17.38
C SER A 105 -1.40 -4.20 18.82
N GLU A 106 -1.15 -5.30 19.51
CA GLU A 106 -1.47 -5.45 20.93
C GLU A 106 -0.77 -4.42 21.82
N GLU A 107 0.42 -3.95 21.40
CA GLU A 107 1.15 -2.87 22.05
C GLU A 107 0.64 -1.47 21.66
N GLU A 108 -0.56 -1.38 21.08
CA GLU A 108 -1.21 -0.13 20.69
C GLU A 108 -0.43 0.68 19.63
N ARG A 109 0.51 0.02 18.92
CA ARG A 109 1.25 0.64 17.82
C ARG A 109 0.38 0.60 16.56
N VAL A 110 0.21 1.75 15.93
CA VAL A 110 -0.53 1.87 14.68
C VAL A 110 0.44 1.83 13.51
N THR A 111 0.12 1.01 12.51
CA THR A 111 0.84 0.94 11.23
C THR A 111 -0.14 1.15 10.08
N MET A 112 0.17 2.08 9.19
CA MET A 112 -0.53 2.20 7.91
C MET A 112 0.15 1.31 6.88
N ILE A 113 -0.63 0.43 6.25
CA ILE A 113 -0.22 -0.36 5.10
C ILE A 113 -0.71 0.32 3.85
N GLY A 114 0.19 0.90 3.08
CA GLY A 114 -0.05 1.39 1.73
C GLY A 114 0.24 0.32 0.69
N ILE A 115 -0.71 0.05 -0.18
CA ILE A 115 -0.62 -0.97 -1.23
C ILE A 115 -0.37 -0.26 -2.56
N GLN A 116 0.68 -0.68 -3.27
CA GLN A 116 0.98 -0.22 -4.63
C GLN A 116 1.16 -1.42 -5.54
N THR A 117 0.25 -1.59 -6.48
CA THR A 117 0.33 -2.58 -7.55
C THR A 117 1.04 -1.96 -8.75
N THR A 118 2.10 -2.61 -9.25
CA THR A 118 2.84 -2.05 -10.38
C THR A 118 3.53 -3.10 -11.21
N THR A 119 3.68 -2.82 -12.51
CA THR A 119 4.53 -3.61 -13.42
C THR A 119 5.86 -2.91 -13.73
N ALA A 120 6.05 -1.69 -13.21
CA ALA A 120 7.23 -0.87 -13.41
C ALA A 120 8.31 -1.20 -12.38
N ARG A 121 9.57 -0.97 -12.74
CA ARG A 121 10.73 -1.06 -11.83
C ARG A 121 10.82 0.11 -10.85
N VAL A 122 10.31 1.26 -11.25
CA VAL A 122 10.35 2.48 -10.48
C VAL A 122 8.95 3.04 -10.44
N HIS A 123 8.46 3.25 -9.23
CA HIS A 123 7.27 4.03 -8.98
C HIS A 123 7.73 5.38 -8.46
N GLU A 124 7.70 6.40 -9.32
CA GLU A 124 8.07 7.74 -8.89
C GLU A 124 7.04 8.26 -7.88
N THR A 125 7.48 8.48 -6.65
CA THR A 125 6.72 9.18 -5.63
C THR A 125 7.21 10.61 -5.57
N THR A 126 6.30 11.58 -5.56
CA THR A 126 6.63 12.99 -5.38
C THR A 126 6.24 13.44 -3.97
N VAL A 127 6.93 14.46 -3.44
CA VAL A 127 6.54 15.11 -2.18
C VAL A 127 5.09 15.61 -2.22
N THR A 128 4.62 16.06 -3.38
CA THR A 128 3.24 16.49 -3.57
C THR A 128 2.24 15.36 -3.40
N ALA A 129 2.54 14.16 -3.91
CA ALA A 129 1.68 13.00 -3.69
C ALA A 129 1.59 12.66 -2.20
N VAL A 130 2.71 12.68 -1.47
CA VAL A 130 2.70 12.42 -0.01
C VAL A 130 1.91 13.49 0.76
N ILE A 131 2.06 14.77 0.41
CA ILE A 131 1.31 15.87 1.02
C ILE A 131 -0.19 15.75 0.74
N GLU A 132 -0.58 15.55 -0.52
CA GLU A 132 -1.98 15.40 -0.94
C GLU A 132 -2.62 14.20 -0.25
N PHE A 133 -1.91 13.06 -0.16
CA PHE A 133 -2.38 11.88 0.56
C PHE A 133 -2.60 12.16 2.05
N ASN A 134 -1.62 12.75 2.73
CA ASN A 134 -1.75 13.11 4.15
C ASN A 134 -2.89 14.14 4.40
N ARG A 135 -3.11 15.05 3.46
CA ARG A 135 -4.25 16.00 3.49
C ARG A 135 -5.58 15.27 3.36
N CYS A 136 -5.67 14.28 2.47
CA CYS A 136 -6.86 13.44 2.36
C CYS A 136 -7.14 12.68 3.67
N LEU A 137 -6.11 12.09 4.29
CA LEU A 137 -6.24 11.43 5.59
C LEU A 137 -6.75 12.39 6.67
N LYS A 138 -6.14 13.57 6.79
CA LYS A 138 -6.54 14.61 7.77
C LYS A 138 -7.99 15.08 7.59
N ASN A 139 -8.44 15.19 6.34
CA ASN A 139 -9.80 15.63 6.06
C ASN A 139 -10.84 14.51 6.32
N CYS A 140 -10.46 13.26 6.07
CA CYS A 140 -11.38 12.12 6.20
C CYS A 140 -11.43 11.55 7.62
N PHE A 141 -10.35 11.67 8.40
CA PHE A 141 -10.24 11.05 9.71
C PHE A 141 -10.12 12.07 10.85
N SER A 142 -11.07 12.04 11.79
CA SER A 142 -11.20 13.04 12.87
C SER A 142 -10.14 12.85 13.94
N ASP A 143 -9.66 11.63 14.12
CA ASP A 143 -8.59 11.21 15.03
C ASP A 143 -7.19 11.22 14.38
N TRP A 144 -7.06 11.62 13.10
CA TRP A 144 -5.79 11.62 12.37
C TRP A 144 -4.69 12.42 13.07
N THR A 145 -5.04 13.55 13.67
CA THR A 145 -4.07 14.42 14.36
C THR A 145 -3.35 13.70 15.49
N ASP A 146 -4.01 12.77 16.18
CA ASP A 146 -3.41 12.01 17.27
C ASP A 146 -2.74 10.73 16.77
N VAL A 147 -3.35 10.04 15.81
CA VAL A 147 -2.79 8.81 15.21
C VAL A 147 -1.49 9.11 14.47
N SER A 148 -1.43 10.20 13.69
CA SER A 148 -0.27 10.59 12.90
C SER A 148 1.02 10.83 13.70
N LYS A 149 0.91 11.11 15.01
CA LYS A 149 2.08 11.32 15.89
C LYS A 149 2.86 10.04 16.20
N LYS A 150 2.22 8.88 16.10
CA LYS A 150 2.78 7.58 16.55
C LYS A 150 2.73 6.49 15.48
N ILE A 151 2.20 6.82 14.29
CA ILE A 151 2.01 5.86 13.23
C ILE A 151 3.32 5.52 12.51
N SER A 152 3.50 4.24 12.18
CA SER A 152 4.51 3.78 11.22
C SER A 152 3.88 3.58 9.84
N TRP A 153 4.62 3.84 8.78
CA TRP A 153 4.13 3.68 7.41
C TRP A 153 4.88 2.53 6.74
N GLU A 154 4.15 1.61 6.12
CA GLU A 154 4.70 0.56 5.27
C GLU A 154 4.10 0.68 3.89
N ILE A 155 4.94 0.78 2.87
CA ILE A 155 4.53 0.74 1.46
C ILE A 155 4.92 -0.60 0.88
N ILE A 156 3.92 -1.33 0.41
CA ILE A 156 4.06 -2.67 -0.17
C ILE A 156 3.89 -2.57 -1.68
N TYR A 157 4.99 -2.77 -2.40
CA TYR A 157 5.01 -2.85 -3.85
C TYR A 157 4.74 -4.29 -4.28
N ILE A 158 3.67 -4.50 -5.04
CA ILE A 158 3.23 -5.82 -5.51
C ILE A 158 3.38 -5.86 -7.01
N GLN A 159 4.18 -6.81 -7.49
CA GLN A 159 4.39 -7.04 -8.91
C GLN A 159 3.78 -8.40 -9.31
N PRO A 160 3.23 -8.50 -10.53
CA PRO A 160 2.54 -9.71 -10.94
C PRO A 160 3.46 -10.92 -11.06
N TYR A 161 2.86 -12.11 -11.06
CA TYR A 161 3.60 -13.35 -11.28
C TYR A 161 4.29 -13.32 -12.65
N GLY A 162 5.54 -13.76 -12.70
CA GLY A 162 6.34 -13.76 -13.92
C GLY A 162 6.85 -12.36 -14.32
N THR A 163 6.89 -11.41 -13.39
CA THR A 163 7.56 -10.11 -13.61
C THR A 163 9.02 -10.36 -14.04
N ASP A 164 9.43 -9.74 -15.16
CA ASP A 164 10.82 -9.80 -15.66
C ASP A 164 11.77 -9.30 -14.56
N GLU A 165 12.85 -10.03 -14.30
CA GLU A 165 13.83 -9.67 -13.27
C GLU A 165 14.42 -8.26 -13.41
N ARG A 166 14.44 -7.73 -14.65
CA ARG A 166 14.88 -6.36 -14.98
C ARG A 166 13.84 -5.30 -14.61
N LYS A 167 12.58 -5.71 -14.42
CA LYS A 167 11.46 -4.88 -13.98
C LYS A 167 11.19 -5.01 -12.48
N GLN A 168 11.83 -5.95 -11.79
CA GLN A 168 11.66 -6.12 -10.35
C GLN A 168 12.11 -4.88 -9.58
N ILE A 169 11.29 -4.46 -8.60
CA ILE A 169 11.65 -3.40 -7.66
C ILE A 169 12.66 -3.99 -6.66
N LYS A 170 13.92 -3.57 -6.78
CA LYS A 170 15.04 -4.02 -5.92
C LYS A 170 15.66 -2.89 -5.11
N GLU A 171 15.35 -1.66 -5.46
CA GLU A 171 15.97 -0.45 -4.93
C GLU A 171 14.94 0.44 -4.26
N TRP A 172 15.40 1.29 -3.34
CA TRP A 172 14.58 2.25 -2.63
C TRP A 172 13.80 3.15 -3.59
N GLN A 173 12.48 3.22 -3.41
CA GLN A 173 11.63 4.13 -4.18
C GLN A 173 11.75 5.52 -3.57
N LYS A 174 12.36 6.43 -4.31
CA LYS A 174 12.66 7.79 -3.84
C LYS A 174 11.40 8.65 -3.81
N CYS A 175 11.41 9.65 -2.95
CA CYS A 175 10.43 10.74 -2.94
C CYS A 175 11.09 11.99 -3.54
N THR A 176 10.67 12.39 -4.74
CA THR A 176 11.26 13.50 -5.49
C THR A 176 10.63 14.84 -5.10
N LEU A 177 11.48 15.87 -5.00
CA LEU A 177 11.03 17.25 -4.80
C LEU A 177 10.27 17.75 -6.04
N ASN A 178 9.31 18.63 -5.84
CA ASN A 178 8.51 19.19 -6.92
C ASN A 178 9.07 20.56 -7.37
N THR A 179 9.15 20.77 -8.68
CA THR A 179 9.60 22.02 -9.30
C THR A 179 8.49 23.07 -9.48
N SER A 180 7.22 22.69 -9.28
CA SER A 180 6.04 23.54 -9.60
C SER A 180 5.76 24.69 -8.62
N GLY A 181 6.57 24.88 -7.57
CA GLY A 181 6.48 26.02 -6.65
C GLY A 181 5.23 26.07 -5.75
N ARG A 182 4.36 25.06 -5.77
CA ARG A 182 3.12 25.00 -4.97
C ARG A 182 3.35 24.89 -3.45
N TYR A 183 4.51 24.37 -3.06
CA TYR A 183 4.94 24.20 -1.67
C TYR A 183 6.32 24.84 -1.50
N ASN A 184 6.58 25.45 -0.34
CA ASN A 184 7.91 26.01 -0.05
C ASN A 184 8.95 24.88 0.11
N LEU A 185 10.24 25.23 0.00
CA LEU A 185 11.32 24.24 0.01
C LEU A 185 11.39 23.47 1.33
N ASP A 186 11.27 24.15 2.47
CA ASP A 186 11.36 23.54 3.79
C ASP A 186 10.29 22.46 4.02
N GLU A 187 9.05 22.70 3.58
CA GLU A 187 7.97 21.72 3.63
C GLU A 187 8.29 20.50 2.77
N GLN A 188 8.79 20.72 1.55
CA GLN A 188 9.15 19.63 0.66
C GLN A 188 10.31 18.79 1.22
N GLU A 189 11.34 19.43 1.77
CA GLU A 189 12.48 18.76 2.41
C GLU A 189 12.04 17.97 3.64
N ALA A 190 11.14 18.51 4.46
CA ALA A 190 10.58 17.79 5.61
C ALA A 190 9.82 16.52 5.19
N ILE A 191 9.07 16.58 4.09
CA ILE A 191 8.34 15.42 3.55
C ILE A 191 9.29 14.39 2.93
N ALA A 192 10.31 14.83 2.19
CA ALA A 192 11.34 13.94 1.66
C ALA A 192 12.11 13.24 2.80
N LYS A 193 12.42 13.97 3.87
CA LYS A 193 13.05 13.41 5.08
C LYS A 193 12.14 12.40 5.77
N PHE A 194 10.86 12.73 5.96
CA PHE A 194 9.86 11.80 6.48
C PHE A 194 9.83 10.49 5.68
N TRP A 195 9.79 10.59 4.34
CA TRP A 195 9.78 9.41 3.48
C TRP A 195 11.01 8.51 3.70
N ASN A 196 12.20 9.10 3.75
CA ASN A 196 13.44 8.33 3.91
C ASN A 196 13.61 7.76 5.33
N GLU A 197 13.19 8.48 6.35
CA GLU A 197 13.46 8.12 7.75
C GLU A 197 12.32 7.36 8.44
N LYS A 198 11.07 7.50 7.97
CA LYS A 198 9.88 7.01 8.67
C LYS A 198 9.02 6.03 7.88
N VAL A 199 9.13 5.97 6.56
CA VAL A 199 8.39 5.01 5.73
C VAL A 199 9.24 3.76 5.52
N ASN A 200 8.74 2.58 5.87
CA ASN A 200 9.36 1.30 5.47
C ASN A 200 8.82 0.89 4.11
N GLN A 201 9.66 0.29 3.27
CA GLN A 201 9.26 -0.13 1.93
C GLN A 201 9.58 -1.61 1.73
N TYR A 202 8.64 -2.31 1.09
CA TYR A 202 8.74 -3.74 0.87
C TYR A 202 8.27 -4.07 -0.54
N GLN A 203 8.83 -5.12 -1.10
CA GLN A 203 8.49 -5.64 -2.42
C GLN A 203 8.03 -7.09 -2.31
N VAL A 204 7.05 -7.44 -3.12
CA VAL A 204 6.63 -8.82 -3.32
C VAL A 204 6.35 -9.06 -4.80
N ASP A 205 6.96 -10.11 -5.33
CA ASP A 205 6.56 -10.70 -6.60
C ASP A 205 5.53 -11.79 -6.30
N MET A 206 4.37 -11.76 -6.95
CA MET A 206 3.38 -12.80 -6.71
C MET A 206 3.95 -14.18 -7.04
N SER A 207 3.85 -15.10 -6.09
CA SER A 207 4.14 -16.52 -6.32
C SER A 207 2.92 -17.24 -6.93
N PRO A 208 3.10 -18.44 -7.52
CA PRO A 208 1.97 -19.24 -8.00
C PRO A 208 0.89 -19.47 -6.92
N SER A 209 1.31 -19.68 -5.67
CA SER A 209 0.37 -19.86 -4.55
C SER A 209 -0.47 -18.60 -4.27
N MET A 210 0.15 -17.41 -4.37
CA MET A 210 -0.57 -16.14 -4.21
C MET A 210 -1.57 -15.92 -5.34
N VAL A 211 -1.27 -16.37 -6.56
CA VAL A 211 -2.22 -16.30 -7.69
C VAL A 211 -3.45 -17.15 -7.42
N VAL A 212 -3.29 -18.35 -6.83
CA VAL A 212 -4.42 -19.20 -6.43
C VAL A 212 -5.28 -18.47 -5.38
N TRP A 213 -4.67 -17.95 -4.31
CA TRP A 213 -5.41 -17.21 -3.28
C TRP A 213 -6.07 -15.94 -3.81
N LEU A 214 -5.42 -15.24 -4.74
CA LEU A 214 -6.03 -14.10 -5.42
C LEU A 214 -7.30 -14.51 -6.16
N ILE A 215 -7.27 -15.62 -6.91
CA ILE A 215 -8.44 -16.12 -7.63
C ILE A 215 -9.55 -16.53 -6.65
N GLU A 216 -9.21 -17.25 -5.58
CA GLU A 216 -10.19 -17.63 -4.56
C GLU A 216 -10.81 -16.42 -3.87
N ALA A 217 -10.00 -15.44 -3.48
CA ALA A 217 -10.46 -14.19 -2.91
C ALA A 217 -11.43 -13.47 -3.87
N LEU A 218 -11.12 -13.47 -5.16
CA LEU A 218 -12.00 -12.89 -6.20
C LEU A 218 -13.31 -13.65 -6.34
N MET A 219 -13.27 -14.98 -6.34
CA MET A 219 -14.47 -15.81 -6.43
C MET A 219 -15.37 -15.67 -5.20
N ALA A 220 -14.81 -15.38 -4.02
CA ALA A 220 -15.59 -15.15 -2.80
C ALA A 220 -16.27 -13.76 -2.76
N MET A 221 -15.89 -12.85 -3.65
CA MET A 221 -16.45 -11.49 -3.74
C MET A 221 -17.60 -11.36 -4.74
N TYR A 222 -17.93 -12.41 -5.51
CA TYR A 222 -19.01 -12.46 -6.52
C TYR A 222 -19.89 -13.69 -6.33
#